data_AF-A0A194R0U1-F1
#
_entry.id   AF-A0A194R0U1-F1
#
_cell.length_a   1.000
_cell.length_b   1.000
_cell.length_c   1.000
_cell.angle_alpha   90.00
_cell.angle_beta   90.00
_cell.angle_gamma   90.00
#
_symmetry.space_group_name_H-M   'P 1'
#
loop_
_entity.id
_entity.type
_entity.pdbx_description
1 polymer ?
#
loop_
_entity_poly.entity_id
_entity_poly.type
_entity_poly.pdbx_seq_one_letter_code
_entity_poly.pdbx_strand_id
1 'polypeptide(L)'
;MWVVVNTNYAILQAVYGFFNPPPLKSLKTETALIIGSGRGVGRQIAIQLSELGAVVLCVDKNVTNNEDTVKLIRSRGGKAYIYECDIIRKENFAVQGLAESLMEHLRINKTDGVYVTLTHIYPFIVDENSDLRLRISSYFGTITPEKAAKSILDSVRRNYPEASVPKHLLYLGHILRILPRKATVLIRDLLDTGVDFA
;
A
#
# COMPACT_ATOMS: atom_id res chain seq x y z
N MET A 1 23.24 -20.19 16.86
CA MET A 1 23.84 -18.99 17.48
C MET A 1 23.72 -17.76 16.58
N TRP A 2 24.12 -17.82 15.30
CA TRP A 2 24.04 -16.71 14.33
C TRP A 2 22.64 -16.07 14.17
N VAL A 3 21.59 -16.90 14.06
CA VAL A 3 20.20 -16.39 13.92
C VAL A 3 19.78 -15.55 15.13
N VAL A 4 20.07 -16.02 16.35
CA VAL A 4 19.71 -15.32 17.59
C VAL A 4 20.40 -13.96 17.67
N VAL A 5 21.69 -13.89 17.29
CA VAL A 5 22.44 -12.63 17.25
C VAL A 5 21.84 -11.66 16.23
N ASN A 6 21.51 -12.14 15.02
CA ASN A 6 20.86 -11.31 14.00
C ASN A 6 19.45 -10.85 14.41
N THR A 7 18.66 -11.69 15.07
CA THR A 7 17.35 -11.30 15.58
C THR A 7 17.47 -10.19 16.61
N ASN A 8 18.39 -10.31 17.58
CA ASN A 8 18.60 -9.25 18.57
C ASN A 8 19.13 -7.96 17.93
N TYR A 9 20.06 -8.06 16.97
CA TYR A 9 20.54 -6.92 16.20
C TYR A 9 19.40 -6.23 15.42
N ALA A 10 18.54 -7.00 14.76
CA ALA A 10 17.38 -6.46 14.03
C ALA A 10 16.38 -5.77 14.95
N ILE A 11 16.14 -6.30 16.16
CA ILE A 11 15.29 -5.66 17.16
C ILE A 11 15.89 -4.32 17.60
N LEU A 12 17.18 -4.28 17.94
CA LEU A 12 17.87 -3.03 18.31
C LEU A 12 17.87 -2.02 17.16
N GLN A 13 18.08 -2.47 15.93
CA GLN A 13 18.03 -1.65 14.73
C GLN A 13 16.61 -1.11 14.48
N ALA A 14 15.57 -1.90 14.72
CA ALA A 14 14.17 -1.46 14.62
C ALA A 14 13.83 -0.41 15.68
N VAL A 15 14.30 -0.59 16.93
CA VAL A 15 14.13 0.39 18.01
C VAL A 15 14.88 1.69 17.69
N TYR A 16 16.10 1.60 17.15
CA TYR A 16 16.84 2.79 16.71
C TYR A 16 16.15 3.49 15.53
N GLY A 17 15.69 2.73 14.54
CA GLY A 17 14.96 3.23 13.38
C GLY A 17 13.61 3.88 13.71
N PHE A 18 13.05 3.57 14.87
CA PHE A 18 11.86 4.25 15.39
C PHE A 18 12.14 5.73 15.73
N PHE A 19 13.31 6.02 16.30
CA PHE A 19 13.71 7.40 16.64
C PHE A 19 14.43 8.11 15.49
N ASN A 20 15.17 7.37 14.66
CA ASN A 20 15.89 7.91 13.51
C ASN A 20 15.49 7.15 12.23
N PRO A 21 14.42 7.59 11.53
CA PRO A 21 13.94 6.86 10.38
C PRO A 21 14.97 6.82 9.24
N PRO A 22 15.01 5.72 8.47
CA PRO A 22 15.94 5.60 7.36
C PRO A 22 15.74 6.74 6.34
N PRO A 23 16.83 7.20 5.71
CA PRO A 23 16.75 8.26 4.70
C PRO A 23 15.91 7.79 3.50
N LEU A 24 15.24 8.74 2.85
CA LEU A 24 14.38 8.45 1.71
C LEU A 24 15.23 8.08 0.49
N LYS A 25 15.05 6.87 -0.05
CA LYS A 25 15.73 6.46 -1.30
C LYS A 25 15.24 7.27 -2.51
N SER A 26 16.09 7.32 -3.55
CA SER A 26 15.74 7.88 -4.86
C SER A 26 14.94 6.85 -5.67
N LEU A 27 14.01 7.31 -6.51
CA LEU A 27 13.16 6.45 -7.36
C LEU A 27 13.38 6.66 -8.87
N LYS A 28 14.42 7.42 -9.27
CA LYS A 28 14.66 7.82 -10.67
C LYS A 28 14.88 6.67 -11.66
N THR A 29 15.25 5.49 -11.17
CA THR A 29 15.52 4.29 -11.99
C THR A 29 14.55 3.16 -11.70
N GLU A 30 13.52 3.42 -10.89
CA GLU A 30 12.57 2.42 -10.45
C GLU A 30 11.35 2.37 -11.36
N THR A 31 10.78 1.17 -11.52
CA THR A 31 9.49 0.97 -12.18
C THR A 31 8.46 0.56 -11.14
N ALA A 32 7.33 1.28 -11.08
CA ALA A 32 6.26 1.03 -10.13
C ALA A 32 4.97 0.60 -10.83
N LEU A 33 4.43 -0.54 -10.41
CA LEU A 33 3.10 -1.02 -10.83
C LEU A 33 2.06 -0.56 -9.82
N ILE A 34 1.00 0.09 -10.29
CA ILE A 34 -0.05 0.65 -9.43
C ILE A 34 -1.39 0.11 -9.88
N ILE A 35 -2.05 -0.62 -8.98
CA ILE A 35 -3.42 -1.10 -9.16
C ILE A 35 -4.39 -0.04 -8.65
N GLY A 36 -5.45 0.25 -9.43
CA GLY A 36 -6.44 1.27 -9.11
C GLY A 36 -5.97 2.70 -9.39
N SER A 37 -5.15 2.90 -10.43
CA SER A 37 -4.56 4.20 -10.77
C SER A 37 -5.53 5.21 -11.40
N GLY A 38 -6.77 4.82 -11.70
CA GLY A 38 -7.75 5.71 -12.35
C GLY A 38 -8.31 6.80 -11.42
N ARG A 39 -8.30 6.61 -10.09
CA ARG A 39 -8.91 7.57 -9.15
C ARG A 39 -8.30 7.51 -7.74
N GLY A 40 -8.69 8.48 -6.90
CA GLY A 40 -8.39 8.49 -5.47
C GLY A 40 -6.90 8.35 -5.15
N VAL A 41 -6.58 7.52 -4.16
CA VAL A 41 -5.19 7.33 -3.70
C VAL A 41 -4.28 6.76 -4.78
N GLY A 42 -4.74 5.75 -5.53
CA GLY A 42 -3.93 5.11 -6.58
C GLY A 42 -3.49 6.11 -7.64
N ARG A 43 -4.38 7.00 -8.07
CA ARG A 43 -4.05 8.12 -8.96
C ARG A 43 -3.00 9.05 -8.37
N GLN A 44 -3.15 9.46 -7.12
CA GLN A 44 -2.18 10.37 -6.48
C GLN A 44 -0.80 9.71 -6.27
N ILE A 45 -0.76 8.42 -5.96
CA ILE A 45 0.49 7.64 -5.90
C ILE A 45 1.18 7.65 -7.27
N ALA A 46 0.43 7.41 -8.35
CA ALA A 46 0.97 7.39 -9.71
C ALA A 46 1.62 8.73 -10.10
N ILE A 47 0.92 9.83 -9.81
CA ILE A 47 1.41 11.18 -10.10
C ILE A 47 2.68 11.46 -9.31
N GLN A 48 2.65 11.30 -7.98
CA GLN A 48 3.80 11.61 -7.12
C GLN A 48 5.02 10.71 -7.40
N LEU A 49 4.83 9.44 -7.76
CA LEU A 49 5.94 8.57 -8.21
C LEU A 49 6.59 9.07 -9.48
N SER A 50 5.77 9.49 -10.45
CA SER A 50 6.28 10.01 -11.71
C SER A 50 7.08 11.31 -11.52
N GLU A 51 6.67 12.18 -10.59
CA GLU A 51 7.38 13.42 -10.22
C GLU A 51 8.73 13.12 -9.54
N LEU A 52 8.85 11.98 -8.85
CA LEU A 52 10.10 11.49 -8.29
C LEU A 52 11.01 10.80 -9.32
N GLY A 53 10.57 10.72 -10.58
CA GLY A 53 11.32 10.16 -11.71
C GLY A 53 11.11 8.66 -11.94
N ALA A 54 10.19 8.01 -11.22
CA ALA A 54 9.86 6.61 -11.46
C ALA A 54 9.09 6.42 -12.77
N VAL A 55 9.27 5.27 -13.40
CA VAL A 55 8.40 4.84 -14.50
C VAL A 55 7.17 4.17 -13.90
N VAL A 56 5.98 4.61 -14.31
CA VAL A 56 4.72 4.14 -13.70
C VAL A 56 3.91 3.29 -14.67
N LEU A 57 3.52 2.10 -14.22
CA LEU A 57 2.59 1.21 -14.90
C LEU A 57 1.23 1.33 -14.20
N CYS A 58 0.30 2.01 -14.85
CA CYS A 58 -1.02 2.33 -14.32
C CYS A 58 -2.03 1.24 -14.71
N VAL A 59 -2.51 0.47 -13.73
CA VAL A 59 -3.47 -0.63 -13.92
C VAL A 59 -4.83 -0.24 -13.35
N ASP A 60 -5.85 -0.22 -14.19
CA ASP A 60 -7.24 0.01 -13.75
C ASP A 60 -8.22 -0.61 -14.76
N LYS A 61 -9.42 -0.97 -14.31
CA LYS A 61 -10.49 -1.43 -15.20
C LYS A 61 -11.15 -0.28 -15.97
N ASN A 62 -11.15 0.92 -15.40
CA ASN A 62 -11.73 2.10 -16.05
C ASN A 62 -10.68 2.73 -16.94
N VAL A 63 -10.68 2.35 -18.21
CA VAL A 63 -9.73 2.81 -19.23
C VAL A 63 -9.72 4.33 -19.33
N THR A 64 -10.89 4.99 -19.35
CA THR A 64 -11.01 6.45 -19.49
C THR A 64 -10.30 7.19 -18.36
N ASN A 65 -10.58 6.82 -17.11
CA ASN A 65 -9.94 7.44 -15.95
C ASN A 65 -8.44 7.15 -15.91
N ASN A 66 -8.04 5.94 -16.31
CA ASN A 66 -6.64 5.54 -16.35
C ASN A 66 -5.85 6.31 -17.42
N GLU A 67 -6.47 6.53 -18.58
CA GLU A 67 -5.96 7.39 -19.63
C GLU A 67 -5.73 8.81 -19.14
N ASP A 68 -6.68 9.40 -18.43
CA ASP A 68 -6.55 10.75 -17.90
C ASP A 68 -5.39 10.87 -16.91
N THR A 69 -5.19 9.87 -16.05
CA THR A 69 -4.03 9.80 -15.15
C THR A 69 -2.72 9.75 -15.94
N VAL A 70 -2.62 8.88 -16.96
CA VAL A 70 -1.38 8.75 -17.74
C VAL A 70 -1.11 9.98 -18.61
N LYS A 71 -2.15 10.60 -19.20
CA LYS A 71 -2.04 11.87 -19.93
C LYS A 71 -1.51 12.97 -19.02
N LEU A 72 -2.03 13.07 -17.79
CA LEU A 72 -1.56 14.03 -16.78
C LEU A 72 -0.10 13.79 -16.37
N ILE A 73 0.31 12.54 -16.19
CA ILE A 73 1.71 12.21 -15.87
C ILE A 73 2.64 12.63 -17.02
N ARG A 74 2.26 12.28 -18.25
CA ARG A 74 3.06 12.60 -19.45
C ARG A 74 3.16 14.11 -19.69
N SER A 75 2.09 14.87 -19.46
CA SER A 75 2.10 16.33 -19.60
C SER A 75 3.03 17.01 -18.58
N ARG A 76 3.28 16.37 -17.43
CA ARG A 76 4.26 16.81 -16.42
C ARG A 76 5.69 16.30 -16.68
N GLY A 77 5.94 15.68 -17.83
CA GLY A 77 7.26 15.15 -18.21
C GLY A 77 7.61 13.80 -17.57
N GLY A 78 6.66 13.15 -16.89
CA GLY A 78 6.81 11.81 -16.32
C GLY A 78 6.62 10.70 -17.36
N LYS A 79 7.06 9.49 -17.03
CA LYS A 79 6.89 8.30 -17.87
C LYS A 79 5.82 7.39 -17.27
N ALA A 80 4.72 7.21 -17.99
CA ALA A 80 3.66 6.27 -17.58
C ALA A 80 3.04 5.51 -18.75
N TYR A 81 2.54 4.31 -18.44
CA TYR A 81 1.89 3.38 -19.36
C TYR A 81 0.57 2.87 -18.78
N ILE A 82 -0.38 2.56 -19.66
CA ILE A 82 -1.74 2.15 -19.30
C ILE A 82 -1.84 0.63 -19.46
N TYR A 83 -2.45 -0.02 -18.48
CA TYR A 83 -2.84 -1.42 -18.54
C TYR A 83 -4.29 -1.55 -18.05
N GLU A 84 -5.12 -2.22 -18.83
CA GLU A 84 -6.48 -2.54 -18.45
C GLU A 84 -6.50 -3.89 -17.75
N CYS A 85 -7.03 -3.93 -16.52
CA CYS A 85 -7.22 -5.17 -15.78
C CYS A 85 -8.39 -5.02 -14.82
N ASP A 86 -9.35 -5.95 -14.88
CA ASP A 86 -10.43 -6.03 -13.91
C ASP A 86 -9.98 -6.87 -12.70
N ILE A 87 -9.75 -6.18 -11.59
CA ILE A 87 -9.41 -6.79 -10.31
C ILE A 87 -10.68 -6.77 -9.48
N ILE A 88 -11.40 -7.89 -9.48
CA ILE A 88 -12.61 -8.08 -8.69
C ILE A 88 -12.20 -8.24 -7.20
N ARG A 89 -13.14 -8.09 -6.26
CA ARG A 89 -12.85 -8.07 -4.81
C ARG A 89 -12.16 -9.34 -4.28
N LYS A 90 -12.34 -10.51 -4.91
CA LYS A 90 -11.75 -11.77 -4.44
C LYS A 90 -10.27 -11.86 -4.79
N GLU A 91 -9.87 -11.18 -5.84
CA GLU A 91 -8.56 -11.17 -6.45
C GLU A 91 -7.59 -10.29 -5.65
N ASN A 92 -8.09 -9.40 -4.78
CA ASN A 92 -7.28 -8.69 -3.79
C ASN A 92 -6.50 -9.65 -2.89
N PHE A 93 -7.12 -10.76 -2.46
CA PHE A 93 -6.44 -11.80 -1.69
C PHE A 93 -5.38 -12.52 -2.52
N ALA A 94 -5.59 -12.66 -3.83
CA ALA A 94 -4.60 -13.25 -4.72
C ALA A 94 -3.40 -12.31 -4.92
N VAL A 95 -3.62 -11.00 -5.07
CA VAL A 95 -2.56 -9.98 -5.15
C VAL A 95 -1.77 -9.93 -3.85
N GLN A 96 -2.45 -9.98 -2.71
CA GLN A 96 -1.78 -10.03 -1.42
C GLN A 96 -0.98 -11.32 -1.25
N GLY A 97 -1.57 -12.48 -1.53
CA GLY A 97 -0.88 -13.77 -1.46
C GLY A 97 0.31 -13.85 -2.41
N LEU A 98 0.21 -13.25 -3.60
CA LEU A 98 1.32 -13.13 -4.53
C LEU A 98 2.45 -12.25 -3.96
N ALA A 99 2.12 -11.10 -3.39
CA ALA A 99 3.11 -10.22 -2.78
C ALA A 99 3.82 -10.90 -1.59
N GLU A 100 3.06 -11.55 -0.70
CA GLU A 100 3.60 -12.31 0.43
C GLU A 100 4.51 -13.46 -0.04
N SER A 101 4.05 -14.23 -1.03
CA SER A 101 4.83 -15.33 -1.62
C SER A 101 6.11 -14.82 -2.29
N LEU A 102 6.06 -13.70 -3.00
CA LEU A 102 7.22 -13.09 -3.64
C LEU A 102 8.23 -12.58 -2.62
N MET A 103 7.77 -11.90 -1.56
CA MET A 103 8.63 -11.45 -0.46
C MET A 103 9.37 -12.64 0.18
N GLU A 104 8.66 -13.74 0.42
CA GLU A 104 9.26 -14.95 0.98
C GLU A 104 10.25 -15.61 0.02
N HIS A 105 9.94 -15.65 -1.28
CA HIS A 105 10.83 -16.18 -2.30
C HIS A 105 12.14 -15.38 -2.40
N LEU A 106 12.07 -14.04 -2.39
CA LEU A 106 13.24 -13.16 -2.38
C LEU A 106 14.09 -13.36 -1.12
N ARG A 107 13.45 -13.56 0.03
CA ARG A 107 14.10 -13.88 1.31
C ARG A 107 14.87 -15.20 1.26
N ILE A 108 14.26 -16.26 0.72
CA ILE A 108 14.87 -17.59 0.59
C ILE A 108 16.06 -17.56 -0.37
N ASN A 109 15.91 -16.89 -1.52
CA ASN A 109 16.92 -16.84 -2.56
C ASN A 109 18.02 -15.79 -2.31
N LYS A 110 17.94 -15.03 -1.21
CA LYS A 110 18.88 -13.95 -0.85
C LYS A 110 19.12 -12.99 -2.02
N THR A 111 18.04 -12.64 -2.70
CA THR A 111 18.11 -11.71 -3.82
C THR A 111 18.24 -10.30 -3.29
N ASP A 112 19.43 -9.72 -3.42
CA ASP A 112 19.70 -8.35 -3.01
C ASP A 112 19.27 -7.36 -4.11
N GLY A 113 18.83 -6.17 -3.70
CA GLY A 113 18.48 -5.07 -4.61
C GLY A 113 17.02 -5.04 -5.10
N VAL A 114 16.19 -6.04 -4.77
CA VAL A 114 14.76 -6.03 -5.07
C VAL A 114 13.96 -5.85 -3.77
N TYR A 115 13.22 -4.75 -3.68
CA TYR A 115 12.41 -4.41 -2.50
C TYR A 115 10.93 -4.39 -2.85
N VAL A 116 10.15 -5.21 -2.15
CA VAL A 116 8.69 -5.27 -2.28
C VAL A 116 8.09 -4.65 -1.03
N THR A 117 7.15 -3.72 -1.21
CA THR A 117 6.40 -3.09 -0.11
C THR A 117 4.92 -3.41 -0.29
N LEU A 118 4.33 -4.12 0.68
CA LEU A 118 2.91 -4.37 0.73
C LEU A 118 2.21 -3.18 1.42
N THR A 119 1.35 -2.48 0.68
CA THR A 119 0.62 -1.31 1.21
C THR A 119 -0.86 -1.61 1.32
N HIS A 120 -1.39 -1.56 2.54
CA HIS A 120 -2.81 -1.67 2.81
C HIS A 120 -3.43 -0.27 2.83
N ILE A 121 -4.30 -0.01 1.86
CA ILE A 121 -5.09 1.22 1.81
C ILE A 121 -6.51 0.85 2.25
N TYR A 122 -7.06 1.57 3.23
CA TYR A 122 -8.43 1.36 3.69
C TYR A 122 -9.41 2.34 3.04
N PRO A 123 -10.24 1.86 2.09
CA PRO A 123 -11.47 2.41 1.54
C PRO A 123 -12.03 3.72 2.10
N PHE A 124 -12.35 3.63 3.40
CA PHE A 124 -13.43 4.36 4.08
C PHE A 124 -13.05 5.76 4.57
N ILE A 125 -11.79 6.14 4.35
CA ILE A 125 -11.18 7.31 4.96
C ILE A 125 -10.73 8.31 3.89
N VAL A 126 -10.75 7.92 2.62
CA VAL A 126 -10.31 8.75 1.50
C VAL A 126 -11.53 9.31 0.79
N ASP A 127 -11.89 10.53 1.16
CA ASP A 127 -13.12 11.18 0.69
C ASP A 127 -12.97 11.65 -0.77
N GLU A 128 -14.00 11.39 -1.59
CA GLU A 128 -14.37 12.28 -2.69
C GLU A 128 -15.69 11.95 -3.40
N ASN A 129 -16.31 10.75 -3.29
CA ASN A 129 -17.71 10.46 -3.70
C ASN A 129 -17.99 8.95 -3.73
N SER A 130 -18.40 8.35 -2.61
CA SER A 130 -19.09 7.05 -2.68
C SER A 130 -19.99 6.84 -1.46
N ASP A 131 -21.27 6.59 -1.73
CA ASP A 131 -22.41 6.29 -0.84
C ASP A 131 -22.24 5.09 0.13
N LEU A 132 -21.04 4.79 0.61
CA LEU A 132 -20.78 3.68 1.54
C LEU A 132 -20.87 4.14 3.00
N ARG A 133 -22.13 4.22 3.45
CA ARG A 133 -22.64 4.03 4.82
C ARG A 133 -21.77 4.53 5.98
N LEU A 134 -22.11 5.76 6.34
CA LEU A 134 -21.86 6.51 7.56
C LEU A 134 -22.13 5.71 8.85
N ARG A 135 -21.06 5.46 9.63
CA ARG A 135 -21.04 5.43 11.11
C ARG A 135 -19.61 5.27 11.63
N ILE A 136 -18.77 4.54 10.90
CA ILE A 136 -17.39 4.21 11.30
C ILE A 136 -16.37 5.24 10.79
N SER A 137 -16.63 5.87 9.63
CA SER A 137 -15.80 6.96 9.06
C SER A 137 -15.55 8.10 10.06
N SER A 138 -16.53 8.45 10.90
CA SER A 138 -16.38 9.50 11.91
C SER A 138 -15.43 9.12 13.06
N TYR A 139 -15.25 7.84 13.37
CA TYR A 139 -14.40 7.41 14.50
C TYR A 139 -12.92 7.34 14.13
N PHE A 140 -12.62 7.04 12.87
CA PHE A 140 -11.25 6.87 12.37
C PHE A 140 -10.70 8.10 11.61
N GLY A 141 -11.51 9.16 11.48
CA GLY A 141 -11.17 10.39 10.77
C GLY A 141 -11.18 10.23 9.24
N THR A 142 -10.91 11.32 8.51
CA THR A 142 -10.73 11.33 7.05
C THR A 142 -9.33 11.82 6.68
N ILE A 143 -8.77 11.28 5.59
CA ILE A 143 -7.48 11.66 5.02
C ILE A 143 -7.67 11.97 3.54
N THR A 144 -7.04 13.04 3.05
CA THR A 144 -7.11 13.33 1.61
C THR A 144 -6.29 12.30 0.81
N PRO A 145 -6.70 11.98 -0.43
CA PRO A 145 -5.95 11.08 -1.31
C PRO A 145 -4.47 11.46 -1.45
N GLU A 146 -4.16 12.75 -1.49
CA GLU A 146 -2.81 13.28 -1.64
C GLU A 146 -1.95 12.97 -0.41
N LYS A 147 -2.51 13.17 0.80
CA LYS A 147 -1.83 12.87 2.07
C LYS A 147 -1.65 11.37 2.26
N ALA A 148 -2.64 10.57 1.88
CA ALA A 148 -2.54 9.11 1.87
C ALA A 148 -1.39 8.65 0.95
N ALA A 149 -1.39 9.12 -0.30
CA ALA A 149 -0.35 8.81 -1.27
C ALA A 149 1.04 9.20 -0.76
N LYS A 150 1.19 10.40 -0.18
CA LYS A 150 2.46 10.85 0.39
C LYS A 150 2.95 9.91 1.50
N SER A 151 2.07 9.51 2.43
CA SER A 151 2.44 8.58 3.52
C SER A 151 2.85 7.19 2.99
N ILE A 152 2.25 6.74 1.90
CA ILE A 152 2.59 5.48 1.25
C ILE A 152 3.97 5.60 0.61
N LEU A 153 4.21 6.68 -0.11
CA LEU A 153 5.50 6.93 -0.77
C LEU A 153 6.64 7.09 0.21
N ASP A 154 6.42 7.76 1.34
CA ASP A 154 7.44 7.82 2.39
C ASP A 154 7.78 6.42 2.92
N SER A 155 6.78 5.53 3.04
CA SER A 155 7.00 4.14 3.46
C SER A 155 7.77 3.32 2.43
N VAL A 156 7.40 3.44 1.15
CA VAL A 156 8.12 2.80 0.02
C VAL A 156 9.56 3.31 -0.06
N ARG A 157 9.77 4.62 0.11
CA ARG A 157 11.11 5.23 0.04
C ARG A 157 11.99 4.88 1.24
N ARG A 158 11.38 4.49 2.35
CA ARG A 158 12.05 3.99 3.56
C ARG A 158 12.28 2.49 3.56
N ASN A 159 11.87 1.79 2.50
CA ASN A 159 11.90 0.32 2.40
C ASN A 159 11.17 -0.36 3.57
N TYR A 160 10.05 0.21 4.02
CA TYR A 160 9.19 -0.50 4.96
C TYR A 160 8.50 -1.67 4.25
N PRO A 161 8.50 -2.88 4.85
CA PRO A 161 7.91 -4.07 4.23
C PRO A 161 6.37 -3.97 4.20
N GLU A 162 5.78 -3.35 5.22
CA GLU A 162 4.34 -3.13 5.32
C GLU A 162 4.04 -1.67 5.67
N ALA A 163 2.97 -1.14 5.07
CA ALA A 163 2.46 0.19 5.38
C ALA A 163 0.92 0.18 5.39
N SER A 164 0.34 1.02 6.26
CA SER A 164 -1.11 1.22 6.34
C SER A 164 -1.44 2.70 6.36
N VAL A 165 -2.57 3.05 5.76
CA VAL A 165 -3.18 4.39 5.87
C VAL A 165 -4.62 4.26 6.36
N PRO A 166 -4.95 4.81 7.56
CA PRO A 166 -4.07 5.40 8.56
C PRO A 166 -3.12 4.40 9.26
N LYS A 167 -1.91 4.87 9.65
CA LYS A 167 -0.83 4.01 10.20
C LYS A 167 -1.25 3.14 11.39
N HIS A 168 -2.11 3.66 12.28
CA HIS A 168 -2.55 2.95 13.48
C HIS A 168 -3.40 1.71 13.16
N LEU A 169 -4.05 1.65 11.99
CA LEU A 169 -4.83 0.48 11.58
C LEU A 169 -3.98 -0.74 11.25
N LEU A 170 -2.67 -0.56 11.00
CA LEU A 170 -1.76 -1.70 10.82
C LEU A 170 -1.76 -2.60 12.06
N TYR A 171 -1.63 -2.00 13.24
CA TYR A 171 -1.60 -2.72 14.51
C TYR A 171 -2.95 -3.35 14.85
N LEU A 172 -4.06 -2.72 14.44
CA LEU A 172 -5.39 -3.30 14.60
C LEU A 172 -5.50 -4.64 13.85
N GLY A 173 -4.95 -4.72 12.61
CA GLY A 173 -4.90 -5.98 11.86
C GLY A 173 -4.15 -7.08 12.60
N HIS A 174 -3.00 -6.77 13.18
CA HIS A 174 -2.24 -7.74 13.98
C HIS A 174 -3.01 -8.21 15.24
N ILE A 175 -3.75 -7.31 15.91
CA ILE A 175 -4.59 -7.67 17.06
C ILE A 175 -5.73 -8.59 16.64
N LEU A 176 -6.41 -8.30 15.54
CA LEU A 176 -7.51 -9.12 15.03
C LEU A 176 -7.08 -10.53 14.62
N ARG A 177 -5.80 -10.72 14.23
CA ARG A 177 -5.22 -12.04 13.93
C ARG A 177 -5.08 -12.96 15.16
N ILE A 178 -5.08 -12.41 16.37
CA ILE A 178 -5.00 -13.19 17.62
C ILE A 178 -6.38 -13.79 17.97
N LEU A 179 -7.46 -13.18 17.47
CA LEU A 179 -8.81 -13.57 17.83
C LEU A 179 -9.25 -14.87 17.15
N PRO A 180 -10.12 -15.69 17.80
CA PRO A 180 -10.72 -16.85 17.17
C PRO A 180 -11.50 -16.45 15.91
N ARG A 181 -11.42 -17.28 14.86
CA ARG A 181 -12.01 -17.00 13.54
C ARG A 181 -13.47 -16.53 13.59
N LYS A 182 -14.29 -17.10 14.48
CA LYS A 182 -15.70 -16.69 14.68
C LYS A 182 -15.81 -15.25 15.20
N ALA A 183 -14.98 -14.85 16.15
CA ALA A 183 -14.97 -13.49 16.69
C ALA A 183 -14.47 -12.49 15.64
N THR A 184 -13.44 -12.86 14.87
CA THR A 184 -12.94 -12.03 13.77
C THR A 184 -14.01 -11.80 12.70
N VAL A 185 -14.77 -12.82 12.32
CA VAL A 185 -15.90 -12.67 11.36
C VAL A 185 -16.99 -11.76 11.92
N LEU A 186 -17.41 -11.96 13.17
CA LEU A 186 -18.44 -11.10 13.78
C LEU A 186 -17.99 -9.65 13.94
N ILE A 187 -16.72 -9.41 14.29
CA ILE A 187 -16.14 -8.07 14.35
C ILE A 187 -16.06 -7.46 12.95
N ARG A 188 -15.73 -8.24 11.92
CA ARG A 188 -15.75 -7.79 10.52
C ARG A 188 -17.16 -7.43 10.05
N ASP A 189 -18.15 -8.27 10.37
CA ASP A 189 -19.56 -8.03 10.07
C ASP A 189 -20.09 -6.79 10.83
N LEU A 190 -19.65 -6.57 12.07
CA LEU A 190 -19.97 -5.38 12.86
C LEU A 190 -19.33 -4.12 12.28
N LEU A 191 -18.09 -4.24 11.81
CA LEU A 191 -17.34 -3.14 11.22
C LEU A 191 -17.79 -2.82 9.78
N ASP A 192 -18.46 -3.75 9.09
CA ASP A 192 -18.98 -3.66 7.70
C ASP A 192 -18.20 -2.69 6.80
N THR A 193 -16.86 -2.77 6.89
CA THR A 193 -15.96 -1.83 6.22
C THR A 193 -15.68 -2.33 4.82
N GLY A 194 -16.58 -2.99 4.09
CA GLY A 194 -16.44 -3.37 2.66
C GLY A 194 -15.06 -3.83 2.09
N VAL A 195 -14.11 -4.22 2.95
CA VAL A 195 -12.67 -4.40 2.76
C VAL A 195 -12.28 -5.38 3.84
N ASP A 196 -11.88 -6.55 3.40
CA ASP A 196 -11.42 -7.59 4.28
C ASP A 196 -10.01 -7.26 4.78
N PHE A 197 -9.88 -7.02 6.08
CA PHE A 197 -8.59 -6.97 6.75
C PHE A 197 -7.94 -8.36 6.66
N ALA A 198 -6.91 -8.53 5.85
CA ALA A 198 -6.15 -9.77 5.78
C ALA A 198 -5.11 -9.91 6.90
#